data_AF-A0A8S2A1W0-F1
#
_entry.id   AF-A0A8S2A1W0-F1
#
_cell.length_a   1.000
_cell.length_b   1.000
_cell.length_c   1.000
_cell.angle_alpha   90.00
_cell.angle_beta   90.00
_cell.angle_gamma   90.00
#
_symmetry.space_group_name_H-M   'P 1'
#
loop_
_entity.id
_entity.type
_entity.pdbx_description
1 polymer ?
#
loop_
_entity_poly.entity_id
_entity_poly.type
_entity_poly.pdbx_seq_one_letter_code
_entity_poly.pdbx_strand_id
1 'polypeptide(L)'
;MGGEGQQISLLDGVEDRFGGIVVNLMEVESMTVEDFDAKLDNSLKAWKDQGKKGIWIKLPRELSSLVDTAIKKGFTYHHAENEYVMLTSWLPEPPSTLPCNASHRIGIGAFVLNKNGEMLVVQENSGYFRDKNVWKVPTGTIKEGESIWAGAVREVKEETDIDAEFVEVLAFMESHQAVWQRKTDIFFVCELEASTFEIKKQDSEIYAAKWMLVEEYVNQPFHNKEGNEMFKLIANICLKSMDGEAQQIALLNGKEDRYGGVEVNLMEVDSMTAEDFNAKLDVSLKAWKDQGKKGIWIKLPCELLSLVDIAIKKGFTYHHAENEYVMLTSWISDLPSTIPANASHRIGIGALVLNKNREVLVVQEIDGVFKGTGLWKLPTGVIQEGEGIWAGAVREVKEETGIETRFVEVLAFGESHQSFLGRKTDIYFLCELEPSTFEIKKQDSEILDAKWMPIEEYVKQPFIQNRENFRCMANICLKRSREEYLGFSTVLTKNLTGKESYLYCNTDHADFLNGKLDHASTSLFRKCFCLT
;
A
#
# COMPACT_ATOMS: atom_id res chain seq x y z
N MET A 1 15.06 -34.76 -49.84
CA MET A 1 13.91 -34.31 -49.02
C MET A 1 14.15 -34.76 -47.60
N GLY A 2 13.64 -34.03 -46.60
CA GLY A 2 14.04 -34.20 -45.20
C GLY A 2 14.84 -32.98 -44.72
N GLY A 3 14.18 -31.81 -44.68
CA GLY A 3 14.63 -30.75 -43.77
C GLY A 3 14.03 -31.07 -42.42
N GLU A 4 14.88 -31.27 -41.41
CA GLU A 4 14.42 -31.47 -40.04
C GLU A 4 13.75 -30.17 -39.58
N GLY A 5 12.48 -30.26 -39.22
CA GLY A 5 11.72 -29.11 -38.74
C GLY A 5 12.30 -28.68 -37.40
N GLN A 6 13.02 -27.56 -37.38
CA GLN A 6 13.62 -27.01 -36.18
C GLN A 6 12.50 -26.74 -35.16
N GLN A 7 12.43 -27.58 -34.12
CA GLN A 7 11.32 -27.56 -33.17
C GLN A 7 11.41 -26.25 -32.36
N ILE A 8 10.48 -25.34 -32.64
CA ILE A 8 10.48 -23.99 -32.07
C ILE A 8 10.34 -24.11 -30.55
N SER A 9 11.43 -23.87 -29.82
CA SER A 9 11.42 -23.89 -28.37
C SER A 9 10.75 -22.62 -27.86
N LEU A 10 9.63 -22.81 -27.16
CA LEU A 10 8.95 -21.75 -26.42
C LEU A 10 9.35 -21.79 -24.95
N LEU A 11 9.02 -20.73 -24.21
CA LEU A 11 8.97 -20.75 -22.75
C LEU A 11 7.69 -21.50 -22.32
N ASP A 12 7.80 -22.32 -21.28
CA ASP A 12 6.61 -22.93 -20.67
C ASP A 12 5.83 -21.86 -19.89
N GLY A 13 4.51 -21.83 -20.06
CA GLY A 13 3.68 -20.72 -19.64
C GLY A 13 2.22 -21.10 -19.53
N VAL A 14 1.65 -20.85 -18.35
CA VAL A 14 0.26 -21.20 -18.01
C VAL A 14 -0.66 -20.03 -18.35
N GLU A 15 -1.78 -20.31 -19.04
CA GLU A 15 -2.78 -19.30 -19.35
C GLU A 15 -3.56 -18.85 -18.10
N ASP A 16 -3.68 -17.54 -17.91
CA ASP A 16 -4.46 -16.94 -16.83
C ASP A 16 -5.95 -16.74 -17.20
N ARG A 17 -6.76 -16.31 -16.23
CA ARG A 17 -8.21 -16.17 -16.40
C ARG A 17 -8.64 -14.96 -17.24
N PHE A 18 -7.69 -14.15 -17.69
CA PHE A 18 -7.88 -12.91 -18.45
C PHE A 18 -7.25 -13.02 -19.87
N GLY A 19 -6.79 -14.21 -20.26
CA GLY A 19 -6.13 -14.44 -21.55
C GLY A 19 -4.67 -13.97 -21.60
N GLY A 20 -4.04 -13.77 -20.44
CA GLY A 20 -2.59 -13.62 -20.31
C GLY A 20 -1.86 -14.96 -20.17
N ILE A 21 -0.53 -14.91 -20.07
CA ILE A 21 0.35 -16.07 -19.88
C ILE A 21 1.30 -15.80 -18.70
N VAL A 22 1.45 -16.77 -17.81
CA VAL A 22 2.40 -16.74 -16.68
C VAL A 22 3.50 -17.76 -16.90
N VAL A 23 4.71 -17.28 -17.20
CA VAL A 23 5.95 -18.07 -17.22
C VAL A 23 6.52 -18.13 -15.81
N ASN A 24 6.75 -19.34 -15.29
CA ASN A 24 7.29 -19.56 -13.96
C ASN A 24 8.69 -20.20 -14.04
N LEU A 25 9.74 -19.40 -13.85
CA LEU A 25 11.13 -19.89 -13.90
C LEU A 25 11.66 -20.37 -12.53
N MET A 26 10.83 -20.37 -11.48
CA MET A 26 11.25 -20.78 -10.12
C MET A 26 11.75 -22.23 -10.01
N GLU A 27 11.39 -23.09 -10.96
CA GLU A 27 11.77 -24.51 -11.01
C GLU A 27 12.87 -24.79 -12.07
N VAL A 28 13.44 -23.74 -12.68
CA VAL A 28 14.49 -23.85 -13.70
C VAL A 28 15.87 -23.72 -13.04
N GLU A 29 16.60 -24.84 -12.95
CA GLU A 29 17.94 -24.88 -12.32
C GLU A 29 18.96 -23.95 -12.99
N SER A 30 18.90 -23.80 -14.33
CA SER A 30 19.73 -22.86 -15.09
C SER A 30 19.13 -22.58 -16.48
N MET A 31 19.39 -21.39 -17.02
CA MET A 31 19.18 -21.05 -18.43
C MET A 31 20.22 -20.01 -18.86
N THR A 32 20.73 -20.10 -20.09
CA THR A 32 21.65 -19.08 -20.64
C THR A 32 20.88 -17.84 -21.08
N VAL A 33 21.58 -16.71 -21.21
CA VAL A 33 21.02 -15.46 -21.74
C VAL A 33 20.54 -15.66 -23.19
N GLU A 34 21.31 -16.42 -23.96
CA GLU A 34 21.08 -16.72 -25.37
C GLU A 34 19.89 -17.68 -25.57
N ASP A 35 19.78 -18.73 -24.75
CA ASP A 35 18.62 -19.64 -24.76
C ASP A 35 17.34 -18.90 -24.36
N PHE A 36 17.42 -18.00 -23.38
CA PHE A 36 16.28 -17.22 -22.92
C PHE A 36 15.82 -16.21 -23.96
N ASP A 37 16.75 -15.45 -24.57
CA ASP A 37 16.45 -14.49 -25.64
C ASP A 37 15.71 -15.16 -26.81
N ALA A 38 16.26 -16.28 -27.30
CA ALA A 38 15.69 -17.03 -28.41
C ALA A 38 14.33 -17.66 -28.09
N LYS A 39 14.14 -18.20 -26.88
CA LYS A 39 12.83 -18.73 -26.46
C LYS A 39 11.81 -17.61 -26.27
N LEU A 40 12.21 -16.47 -25.71
CA LEU A 40 11.33 -15.35 -25.44
C LEU A 40 10.80 -14.72 -26.74
N ASP A 41 11.65 -14.47 -27.75
CA ASP A 41 11.22 -13.96 -29.07
C ASP A 41 10.19 -14.89 -29.74
N ASN A 42 10.46 -16.19 -29.77
CA ASN A 42 9.56 -17.17 -30.35
C ASN A 42 8.21 -17.23 -29.60
N SER A 43 8.25 -17.08 -28.27
CA SER A 43 7.06 -17.13 -27.41
C SER A 43 6.21 -15.88 -27.54
N LEU A 44 6.81 -14.68 -27.48
CA LEU A 44 6.12 -13.41 -27.67
C LEU A 44 5.38 -13.37 -29.01
N LYS A 45 6.02 -13.85 -30.08
CA LYS A 45 5.38 -13.98 -31.39
C LYS A 45 4.21 -14.96 -31.36
N ALA A 46 4.42 -16.18 -30.86
CA ALA A 46 3.38 -17.21 -30.80
C ALA A 46 2.17 -16.77 -29.94
N TRP A 47 2.40 -16.08 -28.82
CA TRP A 47 1.35 -15.54 -27.96
C TRP A 47 0.62 -14.35 -28.60
N LYS A 48 1.31 -13.48 -29.35
CA LYS A 48 0.66 -12.41 -30.13
C LYS A 48 -0.22 -12.97 -31.26
N ASP A 49 0.27 -13.98 -31.99
CA ASP A 49 -0.48 -14.68 -33.04
C ASP A 49 -1.70 -15.44 -32.46
N GLN A 50 -1.65 -15.84 -31.18
CA GLN A 50 -2.77 -16.44 -30.43
C GLN A 50 -3.73 -15.42 -29.79
N GLY A 51 -3.46 -14.11 -29.90
CA GLY A 51 -4.27 -13.06 -29.28
C GLY A 51 -4.16 -12.99 -27.75
N LYS A 52 -3.08 -13.49 -27.16
CA LYS A 52 -2.81 -13.36 -25.71
C LYS A 52 -2.52 -11.91 -25.33
N LYS A 53 -2.83 -11.54 -24.09
CA LYS A 53 -2.81 -10.14 -23.63
C LYS A 53 -1.58 -9.77 -22.80
N GLY A 54 -1.65 -10.03 -21.49
CA GLY A 54 -0.58 -9.75 -20.54
C GLY A 54 0.36 -10.95 -20.40
N ILE A 55 1.66 -10.72 -20.55
CA ILE A 55 2.67 -11.76 -20.34
C ILE A 55 3.41 -11.46 -19.05
N TRP A 56 3.45 -12.44 -18.15
CA TRP A 56 4.11 -12.37 -16.84
C TRP A 56 5.32 -13.31 -16.84
N ILE A 57 6.47 -12.87 -16.37
CA ILE A 57 7.65 -13.72 -16.15
C ILE A 57 8.05 -13.63 -14.68
N LYS A 58 7.92 -14.74 -13.96
CA LYS A 58 8.42 -14.91 -12.60
C LYS A 58 9.83 -15.49 -12.64
N LEU A 59 10.81 -14.68 -12.24
CA LEU A 59 12.24 -14.91 -12.49
C LEU A 59 12.97 -14.97 -11.14
N PRO A 60 13.51 -16.15 -10.71
CA PRO A 60 14.18 -16.30 -9.42
C PRO A 60 15.50 -15.53 -9.38
N ARG A 61 15.94 -15.08 -8.20
CA ARG A 61 17.17 -14.26 -8.06
C ARG A 61 18.42 -14.97 -8.60
N GLU A 62 18.45 -16.31 -8.59
CA GLU A 62 19.53 -17.14 -9.13
C GLU A 62 19.68 -17.00 -10.65
N LEU A 63 18.64 -16.54 -11.36
CA LEU A 63 18.62 -16.27 -12.79
C LEU A 63 18.60 -14.77 -13.12
N SER A 64 19.02 -13.89 -12.20
CA SER A 64 18.94 -12.43 -12.35
C SER A 64 19.65 -11.87 -13.60
N SER A 65 20.58 -12.61 -14.19
CA SER A 65 21.22 -12.29 -15.48
C SER A 65 20.23 -12.20 -16.66
N LEU A 66 19.08 -12.89 -16.58
CA LEU A 66 18.07 -12.91 -17.64
C LEU A 66 17.15 -11.67 -17.64
N VAL A 67 17.20 -10.84 -16.59
CA VAL A 67 16.30 -9.69 -16.41
C VAL A 67 16.52 -8.63 -17.50
N ASP A 68 17.78 -8.26 -17.76
CA ASP A 68 18.16 -7.29 -18.80
C ASP A 68 17.65 -7.69 -20.19
N THR A 69 17.72 -8.98 -20.53
CA THR A 69 17.14 -9.54 -21.76
C THR A 69 15.63 -9.33 -21.84
N ALA A 70 14.89 -9.63 -20.76
CA ALA A 70 13.44 -9.45 -20.74
C ALA A 70 13.05 -7.96 -20.88
N ILE A 71 13.73 -7.05 -20.17
CA ILE A 71 13.50 -5.60 -20.31
C ILE A 71 13.74 -5.16 -21.77
N LYS A 72 14.81 -5.66 -22.42
CA LYS A 72 15.11 -5.38 -23.84
C LYS A 72 14.06 -5.91 -24.83
N LYS A 73 13.23 -6.90 -24.46
CA LYS A 73 12.07 -7.35 -25.25
C LYS A 73 10.77 -6.59 -24.92
N GLY A 74 10.82 -5.51 -24.14
CA GLY A 74 9.66 -4.68 -23.80
C GLY A 74 8.85 -5.19 -22.60
N PHE A 75 9.51 -5.85 -21.64
CA PHE A 75 8.95 -6.05 -20.31
C PHE A 75 9.30 -4.86 -19.39
N THR A 76 8.45 -4.61 -18.39
CA THR A 76 8.72 -3.71 -17.27
C THR A 76 8.69 -4.49 -15.95
N TYR A 77 9.22 -3.88 -14.88
CA TYR A 77 9.02 -4.41 -13.53
C TYR A 77 7.57 -4.26 -13.08
N HIS A 78 7.04 -5.31 -12.45
CA HIS A 78 5.77 -5.25 -11.73
C HIS A 78 5.96 -5.28 -10.22
N HIS A 79 6.66 -6.29 -9.70
CA HIS A 79 6.97 -6.42 -8.27
C HIS A 79 8.22 -7.29 -8.06
N ALA A 80 8.74 -7.30 -6.83
CA ALA A 80 9.83 -8.20 -6.44
C ALA A 80 9.70 -8.62 -4.97
N GLU A 81 10.08 -9.86 -4.70
CA GLU A 81 10.25 -10.45 -3.36
C GLU A 81 11.73 -10.89 -3.21
N ASN A 82 12.18 -11.19 -2.00
CA ASN A 82 13.57 -11.58 -1.70
C ASN A 82 14.15 -12.68 -2.63
N GLU A 83 13.29 -13.60 -3.09
CA GLU A 83 13.67 -14.77 -3.91
C GLU A 83 13.40 -14.58 -5.42
N TYR A 84 12.63 -13.59 -5.86
CA TYR A 84 12.25 -13.45 -7.28
C TYR A 84 11.81 -12.03 -7.69
N VAL A 85 11.95 -11.72 -8.97
CA VAL A 85 11.33 -10.54 -9.60
C VAL A 85 10.21 -10.96 -10.57
N MET A 86 9.14 -10.17 -10.62
CA MET A 86 8.04 -10.33 -11.57
C MET A 86 8.15 -9.23 -12.64
N LEU A 87 8.21 -9.66 -13.88
CA LEU A 87 8.24 -8.81 -15.06
C LEU A 87 6.93 -8.94 -15.84
N THR A 88 6.45 -7.85 -16.44
CA THR A 88 5.21 -7.82 -17.23
C THR A 88 5.37 -7.14 -18.58
N SER A 89 4.66 -7.63 -19.60
CA SER A 89 4.50 -6.95 -20.89
C SER A 89 3.05 -7.06 -21.40
N TRP A 90 2.60 -6.11 -22.21
CA TRP A 90 1.27 -6.07 -22.82
C TRP A 90 1.40 -6.14 -24.35
N LEU A 91 0.87 -7.20 -24.96
CA LEU A 91 0.99 -7.44 -26.41
C LEU A 91 -0.03 -6.69 -27.30
N PRO A 92 -1.26 -6.39 -26.84
CA PRO A 92 -2.21 -5.54 -27.57
C PRO A 92 -1.80 -4.07 -27.62
N GLU A 93 -2.46 -3.30 -28.48
CA GLU A 93 -2.38 -1.83 -28.43
C GLU A 93 -2.95 -1.29 -27.10
N PRO A 94 -2.50 -0.10 -26.62
CA PRO A 94 -3.01 0.51 -25.39
C PRO A 94 -4.52 0.84 -25.44
N PRO A 95 -5.20 0.96 -24.29
CA PRO A 95 -4.67 0.89 -22.92
C PRO A 95 -4.30 -0.55 -22.49
N SER A 96 -3.43 -0.65 -21.48
CA SER A 96 -3.18 -1.91 -20.80
C SER A 96 -4.13 -2.08 -19.63
N THR A 97 -4.74 -3.26 -19.51
CA THR A 97 -5.56 -3.64 -18.34
C THR A 97 -4.81 -4.59 -17.40
N LEU A 98 -3.47 -4.54 -17.40
CA LEU A 98 -2.66 -5.20 -16.38
C LEU A 98 -2.93 -4.52 -15.03
N PRO A 99 -3.23 -5.28 -13.96
CA PRO A 99 -3.46 -4.71 -12.64
C PRO A 99 -2.19 -4.06 -12.10
N CYS A 100 -2.35 -2.96 -11.36
CA CYS A 100 -1.23 -2.34 -10.66
C CYS A 100 -0.69 -3.23 -9.52
N ASN A 101 0.58 -3.02 -9.19
CA ASN A 101 1.22 -3.61 -8.02
C ASN A 101 0.62 -3.04 -6.71
N ALA A 102 0.88 -3.75 -5.61
CA ALA A 102 0.73 -3.22 -4.26
C ALA A 102 1.51 -1.90 -4.12
N SER A 103 0.78 -0.82 -3.82
CA SER A 103 1.27 0.56 -3.76
C SER A 103 1.35 1.12 -2.33
N HIS A 104 0.79 0.38 -1.36
CA HIS A 104 0.58 0.83 0.00
C HIS A 104 1.34 -0.02 1.02
N ARG A 105 1.90 0.64 2.05
CA ARG A 105 2.32 0.00 3.30
C ARG A 105 1.23 0.19 4.35
N ILE A 106 1.12 -0.77 5.28
CA ILE A 106 0.14 -0.71 6.36
C ILE A 106 0.85 -0.72 7.72
N GLY A 107 0.70 0.37 8.45
CA GLY A 107 1.06 0.48 9.87
C GLY A 107 -0.17 0.41 10.77
N ILE A 108 0.04 0.05 12.04
CA ILE A 108 -0.99 0.14 13.07
C ILE A 108 -0.51 0.91 14.29
N GLY A 109 -1.46 1.47 15.04
CA GLY A 109 -1.32 1.89 16.42
C GLY A 109 -2.40 1.27 17.28
N ALA A 110 -2.01 0.64 18.39
CA ALA A 110 -2.92 -0.10 19.27
C ALA A 110 -3.32 0.75 20.48
N PHE A 111 -4.55 1.27 20.47
CA PHE A 111 -5.16 1.94 21.61
C PHE A 111 -5.71 0.87 22.58
N VAL A 112 -4.83 0.35 23.44
CA VAL A 112 -5.19 -0.69 24.42
C VAL A 112 -5.68 -0.06 25.71
N LEU A 113 -6.90 -0.37 26.14
CA LEU A 113 -7.46 0.06 27.41
C LEU A 113 -7.40 -1.03 28.48
N ASN A 114 -7.23 -0.61 29.75
CA ASN A 114 -7.50 -1.43 30.92
C ASN A 114 -8.87 -1.08 31.55
N LYS A 115 -9.27 -1.89 32.54
CA LYS A 115 -10.58 -1.81 33.22
C LYS A 115 -10.77 -0.57 34.12
N ASN A 116 -9.74 0.28 34.25
CA ASN A 116 -9.80 1.57 34.93
C ASN A 116 -9.96 2.75 33.96
N GLY A 117 -9.89 2.52 32.64
CA GLY A 117 -9.81 3.59 31.63
C GLY A 117 -8.41 4.18 31.45
N GLU A 118 -7.36 3.49 31.93
CA GLU A 118 -5.97 3.82 31.62
C GLU A 118 -5.57 3.11 30.32
N MET A 119 -4.75 3.78 29.51
CA MET A 119 -4.26 3.26 28.24
C MET A 119 -2.81 2.78 28.32
N LEU A 120 -2.46 1.78 27.51
CA LEU A 120 -1.09 1.27 27.39
C LEU A 120 -0.24 2.21 26.53
N VAL A 121 0.93 2.59 27.03
CA VAL A 121 1.88 3.45 26.31
C VAL A 121 3.33 2.99 26.48
N VAL A 122 4.14 3.28 25.47
CA VAL A 122 5.55 2.89 25.36
C VAL A 122 6.46 4.08 25.00
N GLN A 123 7.75 3.92 25.25
CA GLN A 123 8.83 4.78 24.74
C GLN A 123 9.80 3.94 23.90
N GLU A 124 10.18 4.42 22.72
CA GLU A 124 11.07 3.69 21.79
C GLU A 124 12.52 3.66 22.28
N ASN A 125 13.21 2.52 22.13
CA ASN A 125 14.65 2.42 22.41
C ASN A 125 15.53 2.87 21.22
N SER A 126 14.93 3.09 20.04
CA SER A 126 15.61 3.55 18.83
C SER A 126 14.68 4.35 17.91
N GLY A 127 15.22 4.94 16.85
CA GLY A 127 14.44 5.77 15.93
C GLY A 127 14.18 7.19 16.45
N TYR A 128 13.17 7.84 15.89
CA TYR A 128 13.01 9.28 15.95
C TYR A 128 12.56 9.83 17.32
N PHE A 129 11.85 9.06 18.16
CA PHE A 129 11.36 9.49 19.48
C PHE A 129 12.31 9.16 20.64
N ARG A 130 13.36 8.39 20.38
CA ARG A 130 14.39 8.03 21.36
C ARG A 130 14.95 9.27 22.06
N ASP A 131 15.13 9.19 23.38
CA ASP A 131 15.67 10.23 24.26
C ASP A 131 14.87 11.57 24.28
N LYS A 132 13.74 11.68 23.55
CA LYS A 132 12.82 12.84 23.56
C LYS A 132 11.75 12.77 24.67
N ASN A 133 11.75 11.70 25.48
CA ASN A 133 10.78 11.42 26.57
C ASN A 133 9.30 11.49 26.14
N VAL A 134 9.02 10.98 24.93
CA VAL A 134 7.67 10.94 24.35
C VAL A 134 7.08 9.55 24.57
N TRP A 135 5.90 9.48 25.18
CA TRP A 135 5.10 8.27 25.23
C TRP A 135 4.19 8.19 24.00
N LYS A 136 4.14 7.04 23.34
CA LYS A 136 3.23 6.69 22.23
C LYS A 136 2.38 5.47 22.60
N VAL A 137 1.30 5.20 21.86
CA VAL A 137 0.71 3.84 21.81
C VAL A 137 1.72 2.84 21.22
N PRO A 138 1.59 1.53 21.47
CA PRO A 138 2.28 0.51 20.69
C PRO A 138 2.01 0.67 19.19
N THR A 139 3.05 0.54 18.34
CA THR A 139 2.92 0.72 16.88
C THR A 139 3.89 -0.15 16.09
N GLY A 140 3.41 -0.78 15.02
CA GLY A 140 4.28 -1.49 14.08
C GLY A 140 3.65 -1.62 12.68
N THR A 141 4.05 -2.65 11.93
CA THR A 141 3.66 -2.83 10.52
C THR A 141 3.08 -4.21 10.28
N ILE A 142 1.96 -4.27 9.55
CA ILE A 142 1.30 -5.51 9.17
C ILE A 142 2.20 -6.34 8.24
N LYS A 143 2.46 -7.59 8.63
CA LYS A 143 3.29 -8.56 7.90
C LYS A 143 2.52 -9.07 6.66
N GLU A 144 3.20 -9.65 5.66
CA GLU A 144 2.51 -10.17 4.46
C GLU A 144 1.57 -11.33 4.83
N GLY A 145 0.29 -11.22 4.46
CA GLY A 145 -0.74 -12.21 4.79
C GLY A 145 -1.26 -12.16 6.23
N GLU A 146 -0.84 -11.16 7.02
CA GLU A 146 -1.37 -10.86 8.36
C GLU A 146 -2.58 -9.92 8.25
N SER A 147 -3.60 -10.12 9.07
CA SER A 147 -4.75 -9.21 9.16
C SER A 147 -4.46 -8.02 10.06
N ILE A 148 -5.14 -6.89 9.83
CA ILE A 148 -4.96 -5.66 10.61
C ILE A 148 -5.14 -5.91 12.12
N TRP A 149 -6.19 -6.67 12.50
CA TRP A 149 -6.49 -7.00 13.89
C TRP A 149 -5.44 -7.91 14.53
N ALA A 150 -4.93 -8.91 13.79
CA ALA A 150 -3.95 -9.86 14.31
C ALA A 150 -2.58 -9.19 14.49
N GLY A 151 -2.19 -8.34 13.54
CA GLY A 151 -1.00 -7.50 13.69
C GLY A 151 -1.12 -6.53 14.87
N ALA A 152 -2.28 -5.88 15.06
CA ALA A 152 -2.49 -4.99 16.21
C ALA A 152 -2.36 -5.71 17.57
N VAL A 153 -2.92 -6.93 17.70
CA VAL A 153 -2.74 -7.78 18.89
C VAL A 153 -1.27 -8.21 19.03
N ARG A 154 -0.60 -8.55 17.92
CA ARG A 154 0.80 -8.97 17.90
C ARG A 154 1.76 -7.87 18.33
N GLU A 155 1.67 -6.65 17.80
CA GLU A 155 2.61 -5.56 18.18
C GLU A 155 2.52 -5.27 19.68
N VAL A 156 1.31 -5.29 20.26
CA VAL A 156 1.11 -5.14 21.72
C VAL A 156 1.81 -6.26 22.49
N LYS A 157 1.66 -7.51 22.05
CA LYS A 157 2.26 -8.68 22.70
C LYS A 157 3.79 -8.70 22.54
N GLU A 158 4.31 -8.36 21.37
CA GLU A 158 5.75 -8.29 21.05
C GLU A 158 6.44 -7.14 21.81
N GLU A 159 5.85 -5.93 21.87
CA GLU A 159 6.45 -4.81 22.65
C GLU A 159 6.33 -5.01 24.17
N THR A 160 5.23 -5.58 24.70
CA THR A 160 4.85 -5.43 26.13
C THR A 160 4.45 -6.68 26.92
N ASP A 161 4.35 -7.86 26.29
CA ASP A 161 3.79 -9.10 26.86
C ASP A 161 2.31 -8.99 27.34
N ILE A 162 1.60 -7.92 27.01
CA ILE A 162 0.15 -7.79 27.30
C ILE A 162 -0.67 -8.62 26.30
N ASP A 163 -1.59 -9.42 26.82
CA ASP A 163 -2.59 -10.17 26.05
C ASP A 163 -3.85 -9.31 25.91
N ALA A 164 -4.19 -8.91 24.69
CA ALA A 164 -5.35 -8.06 24.41
C ALA A 164 -6.18 -8.61 23.25
N GLU A 165 -7.49 -8.37 23.29
CA GLU A 165 -8.43 -8.75 22.24
C GLU A 165 -8.81 -7.51 21.41
N PHE A 166 -8.89 -7.66 20.08
CA PHE A 166 -9.27 -6.56 19.18
C PHE A 166 -10.76 -6.24 19.29
N VAL A 167 -11.08 -4.95 19.41
CA VAL A 167 -12.45 -4.42 19.49
C VAL A 167 -12.89 -3.87 18.14
N GLU A 168 -12.31 -2.74 17.69
CA GLU A 168 -12.63 -2.11 16.42
C GLU A 168 -11.49 -1.25 15.84
N VAL A 169 -11.66 -0.76 14.60
CA VAL A 169 -10.82 0.31 14.03
C VAL A 169 -11.48 1.65 14.34
N LEU A 170 -10.86 2.45 15.20
CA LEU A 170 -11.34 3.79 15.58
C LEU A 170 -11.23 4.79 14.43
N ALA A 171 -10.12 4.74 13.69
CA ALA A 171 -9.85 5.59 12.53
C ALA A 171 -8.71 5.02 11.68
N PHE A 172 -8.58 5.51 10.45
CA PHE A 172 -7.36 5.31 9.66
C PHE A 172 -6.95 6.56 8.88
N MET A 173 -5.65 6.70 8.67
CA MET A 173 -5.02 7.87 8.07
C MET A 173 -4.20 7.48 6.84
N GLU A 174 -4.32 8.30 5.79
CA GLU A 174 -3.58 8.14 4.55
C GLU A 174 -2.48 9.21 4.44
N SER A 175 -1.21 8.81 4.31
CA SER A 175 -0.07 9.73 4.22
C SER A 175 0.84 9.43 3.03
N HIS A 176 0.71 10.24 1.98
CA HIS A 176 1.54 10.16 0.78
C HIS A 176 3.00 10.60 1.03
N GLN A 177 3.95 9.90 0.41
CA GLN A 177 5.38 10.26 0.34
C GLN A 177 6.10 10.45 1.69
N ALA A 178 5.75 9.69 2.73
CA ALA A 178 6.34 9.86 4.07
C ALA A 178 7.74 9.24 4.23
N VAL A 179 8.06 8.20 3.43
CA VAL A 179 9.40 7.56 3.36
C VAL A 179 9.96 7.53 1.94
N TRP A 180 9.17 7.11 0.94
CA TRP A 180 9.59 7.00 -0.46
C TRP A 180 8.82 7.98 -1.36
N GLN A 181 9.43 8.46 -2.45
CA GLN A 181 8.90 9.59 -3.23
C GLN A 181 7.61 9.33 -4.06
N ARG A 182 7.03 8.12 -4.04
CA ARG A 182 5.76 7.82 -4.74
C ARG A 182 4.75 7.00 -3.93
N LYS A 183 5.20 6.09 -3.04
CA LYS A 183 4.31 5.24 -2.22
C LYS A 183 3.50 6.03 -1.17
N THR A 184 2.37 5.44 -0.77
CA THR A 184 1.49 5.93 0.32
C THR A 184 1.56 4.97 1.51
N ASP A 185 1.62 5.52 2.73
CA ASP A 185 1.47 4.74 3.96
C ASP A 185 0.03 4.89 4.50
N ILE A 186 -0.67 3.78 4.77
CA ILE A 186 -1.93 3.77 5.52
C ILE A 186 -1.64 3.38 6.96
N PHE A 187 -2.18 4.15 7.92
CA PHE A 187 -2.01 3.89 9.35
C PHE A 187 -3.37 3.72 10.03
N PHE A 188 -3.65 2.52 10.56
CA PHE A 188 -4.89 2.20 11.28
C PHE A 188 -4.70 2.40 12.79
N VAL A 189 -5.67 3.06 13.44
CA VAL A 189 -5.77 3.12 14.91
C VAL A 189 -6.82 2.10 15.34
N CYS A 190 -6.39 1.09 16.10
CA CYS A 190 -7.24 -0.02 16.54
C CYS A 190 -7.48 0.07 18.05
N GLU A 191 -8.71 -0.13 18.51
CA GLU A 191 -9.01 -0.33 19.93
C GLU A 191 -8.84 -1.81 20.31
N LEU A 192 -8.23 -2.06 21.47
CA LEU A 192 -8.09 -3.39 22.05
C LEU A 192 -8.45 -3.36 23.55
N GLU A 193 -9.15 -4.38 24.06
CA GLU A 193 -9.34 -4.58 25.50
C GLU A 193 -8.22 -5.49 26.05
N ALA A 194 -7.51 -5.02 27.08
CA ALA A 194 -6.49 -5.82 27.75
C ALA A 194 -7.11 -6.90 28.67
N SER A 195 -6.72 -8.15 28.44
CA SER A 195 -7.06 -9.30 29.28
C SER A 195 -6.05 -9.54 30.40
N THR A 196 -4.78 -9.18 30.19
CA THR A 196 -3.71 -9.16 31.20
C THR A 196 -3.15 -7.74 31.41
N PHE A 197 -2.55 -7.47 32.58
CA PHE A 197 -2.15 -6.11 32.99
C PHE A 197 -0.71 -5.98 33.48
N GLU A 198 0.02 -7.10 33.62
CA GLU A 198 1.42 -7.13 34.04
C GLU A 198 2.34 -6.96 32.82
N ILE A 199 2.83 -5.73 32.63
CA ILE A 199 3.71 -5.35 31.52
C ILE A 199 5.10 -5.99 31.69
N LYS A 200 5.56 -6.74 30.68
CA LYS A 200 6.97 -7.19 30.56
C LYS A 200 7.54 -6.70 29.23
N LYS A 201 8.16 -5.52 29.27
CA LYS A 201 8.66 -4.81 28.09
C LYS A 201 9.74 -5.61 27.34
N GLN A 202 9.75 -5.53 26.01
CA GLN A 202 10.82 -6.07 25.18
C GLN A 202 12.00 -5.08 25.09
N ASP A 203 13.07 -5.34 25.85
CA ASP A 203 14.26 -4.46 25.98
C ASP A 203 14.96 -4.12 24.65
N SER A 204 14.89 -5.00 23.64
CA SER A 204 15.47 -4.76 22.31
C SER A 204 14.76 -3.69 21.49
N GLU A 205 13.57 -3.29 21.90
CA GLU A 205 12.62 -2.52 21.09
C GLU A 205 12.13 -1.26 21.81
N ILE A 206 11.62 -1.43 23.03
CA ILE A 206 11.09 -0.32 23.84
C ILE A 206 11.92 -0.07 25.11
N TYR A 207 12.19 1.22 25.34
CA TYR A 207 12.90 1.72 26.50
C TYR A 207 12.07 1.53 27.78
N ALA A 208 10.79 1.86 27.73
CA ALA A 208 9.84 1.74 28.84
C ALA A 208 8.41 1.50 28.32
N ALA A 209 7.56 0.92 29.18
CA ALA A 209 6.12 0.79 28.98
C ALA A 209 5.39 1.06 30.31
N LYS A 210 4.21 1.67 30.27
CA LYS A 210 3.33 1.85 31.44
C LYS A 210 1.85 1.92 31.04
N TRP A 211 0.98 1.73 32.03
CA TRP A 211 -0.39 2.27 31.98
C TRP A 211 -0.33 3.78 32.26
N MET A 212 -1.14 4.56 31.53
CA MET A 212 -1.18 6.02 31.59
C MET A 212 -2.64 6.49 31.49
N LEU A 213 -3.02 7.52 32.24
CA LEU A 213 -4.33 8.15 32.07
C LEU A 213 -4.40 8.82 30.68
N VAL A 214 -5.51 8.67 29.96
CA VAL A 214 -5.70 9.28 28.63
C VAL A 214 -5.51 10.81 28.69
N GLU A 215 -5.90 11.45 29.79
CA GLU A 215 -5.64 12.88 30.03
C GLU A 215 -4.15 13.21 30.18
N GLU A 216 -3.34 12.35 30.79
CA GLU A 216 -1.87 12.53 30.86
C GLU A 216 -1.25 12.39 29.45
N TYR A 217 -1.74 11.42 28.67
CA TYR A 217 -1.27 11.14 27.31
C TYR A 217 -1.51 12.32 26.36
N VAL A 218 -2.73 12.87 26.34
CA VAL A 218 -3.13 14.03 25.53
C VAL A 218 -2.33 15.28 25.91
N ASN A 219 -2.10 15.52 27.21
CA ASN A 219 -1.46 16.74 27.70
C ASN A 219 0.09 16.75 27.65
N GLN A 220 0.75 15.75 27.03
CA GLN A 220 2.21 15.76 26.90
C GLN A 220 2.73 17.04 26.20
N PRO A 221 3.84 17.67 26.65
CA PRO A 221 4.33 18.94 26.10
C PRO A 221 4.62 18.91 24.59
N PHE A 222 4.95 17.72 24.08
CA PHE A 222 5.22 17.47 22.66
C PHE A 222 3.99 17.71 21.78
N HIS A 223 2.77 17.57 22.33
CA HIS A 223 1.52 17.60 21.58
C HIS A 223 0.94 19.01 21.40
N ASN A 224 1.53 20.00 22.07
CA ASN A 224 0.98 21.35 22.20
C ASN A 224 1.82 22.42 21.47
N LYS A 225 2.69 22.02 20.54
CA LYS A 225 3.65 22.89 19.84
C LYS A 225 3.13 23.35 18.47
N GLU A 226 3.32 24.63 18.12
CA GLU A 226 2.93 25.17 16.81
C GLU A 226 3.55 24.40 15.63
N GLY A 227 2.83 24.34 14.51
CA GLY A 227 3.26 23.67 13.27
C GLY A 227 2.90 22.18 13.15
N ASN A 228 2.28 21.57 14.17
CA ASN A 228 2.02 20.12 14.22
C ASN A 228 0.51 19.78 14.15
N GLU A 229 -0.31 20.49 13.36
CA GLU A 229 -1.77 20.43 13.48
C GLU A 229 -2.44 19.07 13.18
N MET A 230 -1.91 18.23 12.28
CA MET A 230 -2.40 16.84 12.17
C MET A 230 -2.09 16.05 13.45
N PHE A 231 -0.98 16.36 14.11
CA PHE A 231 -0.70 15.93 15.49
C PHE A 231 -1.27 16.88 16.54
N LYS A 232 -2.33 17.63 16.20
CA LYS A 232 -3.29 18.20 17.15
C LYS A 232 -4.67 17.58 17.05
N LEU A 233 -5.10 17.21 15.84
CA LEU A 233 -6.14 16.20 15.66
C LEU A 233 -5.70 14.90 16.36
N ILE A 234 -4.50 14.47 16.00
CA ILE A 234 -3.65 13.52 16.70
C ILE A 234 -2.77 14.30 17.75
N ALA A 235 -3.36 15.19 18.56
CA ALA A 235 -2.92 15.50 19.96
C ALA A 235 -4.03 15.06 20.91
N ASN A 236 -5.26 15.42 20.52
CA ASN A 236 -6.47 14.77 20.97
C ASN A 236 -6.52 13.27 20.55
N ILE A 237 -5.49 12.78 19.82
CA ILE A 237 -5.06 11.37 19.57
C ILE A 237 -3.48 11.22 19.45
N CYS A 238 -2.67 12.23 19.89
CA CYS A 238 -1.17 12.29 20.18
C CYS A 238 0.03 12.25 19.14
N LEU A 239 0.92 13.30 19.11
CA LEU A 239 2.40 13.46 18.78
C LEU A 239 2.73 14.99 18.45
N LYS A 240 3.78 15.64 17.86
CA LYS A 240 5.14 15.51 17.20
C LYS A 240 5.87 16.94 17.30
N SER A 241 7.11 17.40 16.94
CA SER A 241 8.35 17.10 16.12
C SER A 241 9.62 17.99 16.58
N MET A 242 10.90 18.12 16.08
CA MET A 242 11.84 17.59 15.01
C MET A 242 13.41 17.83 15.28
N ASP A 243 14.33 17.69 14.28
CA ASP A 243 15.84 17.42 14.35
C ASP A 243 16.79 18.58 13.83
N GLY A 244 18.12 18.54 13.47
CA GLY A 244 19.23 17.54 13.15
C GLY A 244 20.68 18.13 13.37
N GLU A 245 21.86 17.95 12.67
CA GLU A 245 22.46 17.17 11.53
C GLU A 245 24.03 17.51 11.34
N ALA A 246 24.97 16.66 10.81
CA ALA A 246 26.42 17.00 10.48
C ALA A 246 27.26 16.00 9.55
N GLN A 247 28.42 16.42 8.97
CA GLN A 247 29.26 15.82 7.87
C GLN A 247 30.59 15.09 8.28
N GLN A 248 31.45 14.44 7.44
CA GLN A 248 31.40 13.64 6.16
C GLN A 248 32.86 13.19 5.76
N ILE A 249 33.09 11.95 5.24
CA ILE A 249 34.27 11.54 4.42
C ILE A 249 33.82 10.60 3.27
N ALA A 250 34.58 10.54 2.16
CA ALA A 250 34.21 9.89 0.90
C ALA A 250 33.94 8.37 0.98
N LEU A 251 32.75 7.97 0.54
CA LEU A 251 32.23 6.61 0.33
C LEU A 251 31.37 6.62 -0.96
N LEU A 252 30.56 5.58 -1.22
CA LEU A 252 29.36 5.77 -2.05
C LEU A 252 28.51 6.91 -1.47
N ASN A 253 27.93 7.75 -2.32
CA ASN A 253 27.14 8.91 -1.90
C ASN A 253 25.79 8.45 -1.31
N GLY A 254 25.82 8.08 -0.03
CA GLY A 254 24.68 7.59 0.73
C GLY A 254 24.15 8.64 1.69
N LYS A 255 22.84 8.84 1.70
CA LYS A 255 22.12 9.70 2.65
C LYS A 255 21.68 8.87 3.86
N GLU A 256 21.83 9.39 5.07
CA GLU A 256 21.36 8.68 6.27
C GLU A 256 19.82 8.73 6.38
N ASP A 257 19.21 7.61 6.78
CA ASP A 257 17.78 7.52 7.08
C ASP A 257 17.46 7.78 8.57
N ARG A 258 16.17 7.91 8.90
CA ARG A 258 15.69 8.22 10.26
C ARG A 258 15.88 7.08 11.29
N TYR A 259 16.40 5.93 10.87
CA TYR A 259 16.50 4.70 11.67
C TYR A 259 17.94 4.18 11.80
N GLY A 260 18.92 4.90 11.24
CA GLY A 260 20.34 4.53 11.26
C GLY A 260 20.77 3.66 10.08
N GLY A 261 19.99 3.62 9.00
CA GLY A 261 20.38 3.09 7.70
C GLY A 261 20.96 4.15 6.75
N VAL A 262 21.30 3.73 5.54
CA VAL A 262 21.89 4.58 4.49
C VAL A 262 21.25 4.28 3.13
N GLU A 263 20.74 5.31 2.44
CA GLU A 263 20.21 5.25 1.08
C GLU A 263 21.23 5.74 0.06
N VAL A 264 21.70 4.84 -0.81
CA VAL A 264 22.49 5.18 -2.01
C VAL A 264 21.54 5.36 -3.19
N ASN A 265 21.43 6.59 -3.68
CA ASN A 265 20.65 6.91 -4.87
C ASN A 265 21.57 6.96 -6.12
N LEU A 266 21.38 6.02 -7.07
CA LEU A 266 22.14 5.97 -8.32
C LEU A 266 21.39 6.58 -9.51
N MET A 267 20.17 7.10 -9.33
CA MET A 267 19.35 7.70 -10.42
C MET A 267 20.00 8.93 -11.06
N GLU A 268 20.98 9.56 -10.40
CA GLU A 268 21.65 10.80 -10.81
C GLU A 268 23.13 10.57 -11.21
N VAL A 269 23.51 9.33 -11.51
CA VAL A 269 24.90 8.96 -11.84
C VAL A 269 25.05 8.69 -13.34
N ASP A 270 25.69 9.61 -14.07
CA ASP A 270 25.85 9.57 -15.54
C ASP A 270 26.42 8.25 -16.08
N SER A 271 27.31 7.59 -15.33
CA SER A 271 27.74 6.20 -15.56
C SER A 271 28.49 5.62 -14.36
N MET A 272 28.43 4.31 -14.18
CA MET A 272 29.20 3.56 -13.18
C MET A 272 29.60 2.21 -13.78
N THR A 273 30.89 1.86 -13.75
CA THR A 273 31.35 0.54 -14.21
C THR A 273 31.07 -0.55 -13.17
N ALA A 274 31.07 -1.81 -13.60
CA ALA A 274 30.94 -2.98 -12.71
C ALA A 274 32.07 -3.01 -11.67
N GLU A 275 33.29 -2.73 -12.12
CA GLU A 275 34.53 -2.71 -11.34
C GLU A 275 34.52 -1.57 -10.31
N ASP A 276 34.16 -0.36 -10.74
CA ASP A 276 34.04 0.82 -9.86
C ASP A 276 32.96 0.62 -8.80
N PHE A 277 31.79 0.10 -9.21
CA PHE A 277 30.68 -0.15 -8.29
C PHE A 277 31.07 -1.17 -7.22
N ASN A 278 31.62 -2.32 -7.64
CA ASN A 278 32.08 -3.37 -6.75
C ASN A 278 33.13 -2.85 -5.73
N ALA A 279 34.14 -2.12 -6.21
CA ALA A 279 35.19 -1.57 -5.36
C ALA A 279 34.68 -0.50 -4.38
N LYS A 280 33.80 0.41 -4.83
CA LYS A 280 33.19 1.43 -3.96
C LYS A 280 32.24 0.80 -2.94
N LEU A 281 31.50 -0.24 -3.31
CA LEU A 281 30.56 -0.93 -2.43
C LEU A 281 31.28 -1.68 -1.31
N ASP A 282 32.38 -2.41 -1.60
CA ASP A 282 33.20 -3.08 -0.58
C ASP A 282 33.72 -2.11 0.49
N VAL A 283 34.27 -0.96 0.07
CA VAL A 283 34.77 0.07 1.00
C VAL A 283 33.63 0.69 1.81
N SER A 284 32.48 0.91 1.18
CA SER A 284 31.32 1.56 1.82
C SER A 284 30.64 0.65 2.84
N LEU A 285 30.38 -0.63 2.51
CA LEU A 285 29.80 -1.60 3.43
C LEU A 285 30.64 -1.75 4.71
N LYS A 286 31.97 -1.81 4.56
CA LYS A 286 32.88 -1.85 5.71
C LYS A 286 32.77 -0.57 6.56
N ALA A 287 32.90 0.60 5.93
CA ALA A 287 32.84 1.87 6.65
C ALA A 287 31.49 2.09 7.36
N TRP A 288 30.37 1.67 6.75
CA TRP A 288 29.05 1.74 7.37
C TRP A 288 28.88 0.75 8.53
N LYS A 289 29.46 -0.46 8.45
CA LYS A 289 29.48 -1.38 9.61
C LYS A 289 30.35 -0.84 10.75
N ASP A 290 31.53 -0.29 10.44
CA ASP A 290 32.42 0.38 11.41
C ASP A 290 31.75 1.62 12.06
N GLN A 291 30.81 2.27 11.36
CA GLN A 291 29.96 3.37 11.86
C GLN A 291 28.68 2.92 12.58
N GLY A 292 28.43 1.61 12.70
CA GLY A 292 27.23 1.07 13.35
C GLY A 292 25.91 1.27 12.57
N LYS A 293 25.98 1.51 11.26
CA LYS A 293 24.77 1.58 10.40
C LYS A 293 24.09 0.21 10.30
N LYS A 294 22.78 0.21 10.02
CA LYS A 294 21.94 -1.00 10.05
C LYS A 294 21.50 -1.50 8.68
N GLY A 295 20.52 -0.83 8.07
CA GLY A 295 19.99 -1.16 6.75
C GLY A 295 20.65 -0.32 5.67
N ILE A 296 21.17 -0.96 4.64
CA ILE A 296 21.74 -0.28 3.47
C ILE A 296 20.77 -0.47 2.30
N TRP A 297 20.37 0.64 1.68
CA TRP A 297 19.45 0.68 0.55
C TRP A 297 20.21 1.14 -0.70
N ILE A 298 20.00 0.50 -1.84
CA ILE A 298 20.54 0.93 -3.13
C ILE A 298 19.38 1.07 -4.12
N LYS A 299 19.10 2.32 -4.50
CA LYS A 299 18.16 2.67 -5.56
C LYS A 299 18.90 2.72 -6.89
N LEU A 300 18.58 1.79 -7.78
CA LEU A 300 19.36 1.51 -8.99
C LEU A 300 18.48 1.66 -10.25
N PRO A 301 18.80 2.58 -11.17
CA PRO A 301 18.00 2.84 -12.38
C PRO A 301 18.10 1.70 -13.40
N CYS A 302 17.08 1.57 -14.25
CA CYS A 302 17.01 0.54 -15.30
C CYS A 302 18.24 0.51 -16.25
N GLU A 303 18.92 1.64 -16.43
CA GLU A 303 20.13 1.78 -17.25
C GLU A 303 21.37 1.12 -16.63
N LEU A 304 21.36 0.82 -15.33
CA LEU A 304 22.50 0.28 -14.56
C LEU A 304 22.25 -1.15 -14.05
N LEU A 305 21.29 -1.89 -14.62
CA LEU A 305 20.88 -3.23 -14.15
C LEU A 305 21.99 -4.29 -14.14
N SER A 306 23.06 -4.11 -14.91
CA SER A 306 24.28 -4.94 -14.84
C SER A 306 24.94 -4.96 -13.46
N LEU A 307 24.67 -3.97 -12.60
CA LEU A 307 25.20 -3.87 -11.25
C LEU A 307 24.37 -4.65 -10.20
N VAL A 308 23.19 -5.15 -10.56
CA VAL A 308 22.28 -5.86 -9.62
C VAL A 308 22.87 -7.18 -9.15
N ASP A 309 23.40 -7.99 -10.07
CA ASP A 309 24.09 -9.26 -9.78
C ASP A 309 25.28 -9.05 -8.82
N ILE A 310 26.02 -7.94 -9.00
CA ILE A 310 27.14 -7.56 -8.13
C ILE A 310 26.63 -7.26 -6.72
N ALA A 311 25.57 -6.47 -6.58
CA ALA A 311 24.97 -6.17 -5.27
C ALA A 311 24.44 -7.43 -4.58
N ILE A 312 23.74 -8.32 -5.30
CA ILE A 312 23.24 -9.60 -4.74
C ILE A 312 24.41 -10.46 -4.24
N LYS A 313 25.50 -10.55 -5.00
CA LYS A 313 26.75 -11.22 -4.59
C LYS A 313 27.46 -10.57 -3.40
N LYS A 314 27.09 -9.35 -3.01
CA LYS A 314 27.51 -8.67 -1.77
C LYS A 314 26.50 -8.79 -0.62
N GLY A 315 25.48 -9.64 -0.75
CA GLY A 315 24.49 -9.87 0.30
C GLY A 315 23.33 -8.86 0.31
N PHE A 316 23.03 -8.24 -0.84
CA PHE A 316 21.77 -7.52 -1.03
C PHE A 316 20.66 -8.46 -1.51
N THR A 317 19.42 -8.08 -1.23
CA THR A 317 18.18 -8.74 -1.65
C THR A 317 17.25 -7.73 -2.31
N TYR A 318 16.35 -8.19 -3.18
CA TYR A 318 15.30 -7.33 -3.73
C TYR A 318 14.31 -6.92 -2.64
N HIS A 319 13.99 -5.63 -2.54
CA HIS A 319 12.91 -5.13 -1.68
C HIS A 319 11.69 -4.68 -2.49
N HIS A 320 11.89 -3.86 -3.53
CA HIS A 320 10.81 -3.45 -4.43
C HIS A 320 11.37 -3.00 -5.78
N ALA A 321 10.50 -2.82 -6.78
CA ALA A 321 10.86 -2.29 -8.08
C ALA A 321 9.71 -1.45 -8.64
N GLU A 322 10.06 -0.45 -9.43
CA GLU A 322 9.16 0.41 -10.21
C GLU A 322 9.58 0.36 -11.68
N ASN A 323 8.80 0.93 -12.60
CA ASN A 323 9.13 0.95 -14.03
C ASN A 323 10.52 1.56 -14.36
N GLU A 324 11.04 2.45 -13.51
CA GLU A 324 12.28 3.21 -13.72
C GLU A 324 13.48 2.67 -12.93
N TYR A 325 13.27 1.87 -11.87
CA TYR A 325 14.34 1.47 -10.94
C TYR A 325 14.01 0.23 -10.11
N VAL A 326 15.06 -0.42 -9.60
CA VAL A 326 14.96 -1.46 -8.56
C VAL A 326 15.56 -0.96 -7.25
N MET A 327 14.93 -1.30 -6.13
CA MET A 327 15.44 -1.06 -4.78
C MET A 327 15.96 -2.37 -4.19
N LEU A 328 17.27 -2.37 -3.90
CA LEU A 328 17.96 -3.47 -3.23
C LEU A 328 18.24 -3.10 -1.77
N THR A 329 18.19 -4.08 -0.86
CA THR A 329 18.53 -3.86 0.56
C THR A 329 19.42 -4.95 1.15
N SER A 330 20.27 -4.55 2.10
CA SER A 330 21.08 -5.45 2.94
C SER A 330 21.06 -4.98 4.39
N TRP A 331 21.07 -5.91 5.34
CA TRP A 331 21.18 -5.60 6.77
C TRP A 331 22.55 -6.03 7.27
N ILE A 332 23.36 -5.06 7.71
CA ILE A 332 24.78 -5.26 8.05
C ILE A 332 25.06 -5.26 9.57
N SER A 333 24.03 -5.03 10.38
CA SER A 333 24.10 -5.10 11.85
C SER A 333 23.89 -6.53 12.35
N ASP A 334 24.50 -6.86 13.49
CA ASP A 334 24.39 -8.19 14.13
C ASP A 334 23.09 -8.34 14.97
N LEU A 335 22.26 -7.29 15.00
CA LEU A 335 20.90 -7.28 15.56
C LEU A 335 19.88 -7.90 14.58
N PRO A 336 18.69 -8.35 15.04
CA PRO A 336 17.59 -8.71 14.15
C PRO A 336 17.24 -7.60 13.15
N SER A 337 16.87 -7.98 11.93
CA SER A 337 16.53 -7.02 10.87
C SER A 337 15.22 -6.29 11.16
N THR A 338 15.27 -4.95 11.16
CA THR A 338 14.09 -4.08 11.23
C THR A 338 13.86 -3.34 9.91
N ILE A 339 14.30 -3.91 8.79
CA ILE A 339 13.93 -3.41 7.45
C ILE A 339 12.42 -3.65 7.27
N PRO A 340 11.60 -2.60 7.05
CA PRO A 340 10.16 -2.78 6.84
C PRO A 340 9.88 -3.63 5.61
N ALA A 341 8.79 -4.40 5.63
CA ALA A 341 8.36 -5.18 4.47
C ALA A 341 8.07 -4.31 3.24
N ASN A 342 7.97 -4.96 2.08
CA ASN A 342 7.49 -4.34 0.85
C ASN A 342 5.99 -4.03 0.92
N ALA A 343 5.47 -3.34 -0.10
CA ALA A 343 4.04 -3.16 -0.23
C ALA A 343 3.39 -4.54 -0.44
N SER A 344 2.64 -4.98 0.57
CA SER A 344 2.05 -6.32 0.65
C SER A 344 0.56 -6.34 0.27
N HIS A 345 -0.05 -5.17 0.13
CA HIS A 345 -1.48 -4.99 -0.06
C HIS A 345 -1.80 -4.18 -1.32
N ARG A 346 -2.77 -4.68 -2.10
CA ARG A 346 -3.42 -3.93 -3.18
C ARG A 346 -4.73 -3.36 -2.64
N ILE A 347 -5.05 -2.13 -3.03
CA ILE A 347 -6.26 -1.44 -2.56
C ILE A 347 -7.26 -1.39 -3.73
N GLY A 348 -8.36 -2.12 -3.58
CA GLY A 348 -9.51 -2.06 -4.48
C GLY A 348 -10.64 -1.20 -3.90
N ILE A 349 -11.50 -0.68 -4.76
CA ILE A 349 -12.74 -0.02 -4.35
C ILE A 349 -13.97 -0.63 -5.01
N GLY A 350 -15.13 -0.36 -4.44
CA GLY A 350 -16.41 -0.41 -5.13
C GLY A 350 -17.30 0.76 -4.73
N ALA A 351 -18.01 1.32 -5.71
CA ALA A 351 -18.82 2.52 -5.52
C ALA A 351 -20.31 2.19 -5.39
N LEU A 352 -20.89 2.42 -4.22
CA LEU A 352 -22.33 2.54 -4.05
C LEU A 352 -22.75 3.94 -4.52
N VAL A 353 -23.13 4.07 -5.79
CA VAL A 353 -23.73 5.29 -6.32
C VAL A 353 -25.25 5.15 -6.29
N LEU A 354 -25.92 5.86 -5.39
CA LEU A 354 -27.37 5.81 -5.20
C LEU A 354 -28.04 7.06 -5.79
N ASN A 355 -29.13 6.87 -6.51
CA ASN A 355 -30.02 7.97 -6.93
C ASN A 355 -31.21 8.14 -5.97
N LYS A 356 -31.96 9.23 -6.15
CA LYS A 356 -33.11 9.61 -5.29
C LYS A 356 -34.33 8.67 -5.40
N ASN A 357 -34.32 7.71 -6.31
CA ASN A 357 -35.34 6.66 -6.44
C ASN A 357 -34.97 5.39 -5.65
N ARG A 358 -33.81 5.36 -4.97
CA ARG A 358 -33.16 4.16 -4.39
C ARG A 358 -32.74 3.13 -5.45
N GLU A 359 -32.38 3.61 -6.64
CA GLU A 359 -31.70 2.82 -7.66
C GLU A 359 -30.18 3.02 -7.51
N VAL A 360 -29.43 1.94 -7.65
CA VAL A 360 -27.97 1.88 -7.61
C VAL A 360 -27.41 1.78 -9.04
N LEU A 361 -26.33 2.49 -9.32
CA LEU A 361 -25.56 2.34 -10.56
C LEU A 361 -24.84 0.99 -10.56
N VAL A 362 -25.02 0.21 -11.62
CA VAL A 362 -24.42 -1.12 -11.76
C VAL A 362 -23.93 -1.38 -13.18
N VAL A 363 -22.90 -2.21 -13.29
CA VAL A 363 -22.21 -2.53 -14.56
C VAL A 363 -22.06 -4.04 -14.77
N GLN A 364 -21.79 -4.45 -16.00
CA GLN A 364 -21.33 -5.80 -16.36
C GLN A 364 -19.95 -5.76 -17.03
N GLU A 365 -19.07 -6.71 -16.74
CA GLU A 365 -17.70 -6.77 -17.29
C GLU A 365 -17.66 -7.35 -18.71
N ILE A 366 -16.89 -6.74 -19.63
CA ILE A 366 -16.52 -7.38 -20.92
C ILE A 366 -15.47 -8.46 -20.69
N ASP A 367 -14.57 -8.25 -19.72
CA ASP A 367 -13.44 -9.13 -19.43
C ASP A 367 -13.16 -9.12 -17.92
N GLY A 368 -12.88 -10.29 -17.35
CA GLY A 368 -12.79 -10.44 -15.90
C GLY A 368 -13.41 -11.73 -15.39
N VAL A 369 -13.45 -11.87 -14.07
CA VAL A 369 -13.95 -13.08 -13.38
C VAL A 369 -15.48 -13.22 -13.54
N PHE A 370 -16.20 -12.14 -13.84
CA PHE A 370 -17.66 -12.16 -14.03
C PHE A 370 -18.10 -12.10 -15.51
N LYS A 371 -17.15 -12.12 -16.45
CA LYS A 371 -17.40 -12.19 -17.90
C LYS A 371 -18.42 -13.27 -18.25
N GLY A 372 -19.50 -12.89 -18.93
CA GLY A 372 -20.55 -13.81 -19.39
C GLY A 372 -21.44 -14.43 -18.29
N THR A 373 -21.25 -14.06 -17.01
CA THR A 373 -22.09 -14.58 -15.91
C THR A 373 -23.45 -13.89 -15.80
N GLY A 374 -23.62 -12.72 -16.42
CA GLY A 374 -24.81 -11.88 -16.29
C GLY A 374 -24.95 -11.16 -14.95
N LEU A 375 -23.93 -11.22 -14.08
CA LEU A 375 -23.89 -10.51 -12.81
C LEU A 375 -23.77 -9.00 -13.03
N TRP A 376 -24.68 -8.24 -12.43
CA TRP A 376 -24.55 -6.80 -12.28
C TRP A 376 -23.79 -6.49 -10.99
N LYS A 377 -22.56 -6.00 -11.11
CA LYS A 377 -21.74 -5.53 -9.98
C LYS A 377 -21.93 -4.02 -9.76
N LEU A 378 -21.52 -3.53 -8.59
CA LEU A 378 -21.21 -2.09 -8.45
C LEU A 378 -20.02 -1.75 -9.37
N PRO A 379 -19.82 -0.48 -9.76
CA PRO A 379 -18.54 -0.04 -10.31
C PRO A 379 -17.39 -0.37 -9.36
N THR A 380 -16.27 -0.91 -9.87
CA THR A 380 -15.12 -1.33 -9.06
C THR A 380 -13.81 -1.22 -9.82
N GLY A 381 -12.76 -0.72 -9.15
CA GLY A 381 -11.40 -0.77 -9.69
C GLY A 381 -10.34 -0.73 -8.61
N VAL A 382 -9.17 -0.16 -8.91
CA VAL A 382 -7.97 -0.22 -8.06
C VAL A 382 -7.36 1.16 -7.86
N ILE A 383 -6.98 1.47 -6.62
CA ILE A 383 -6.34 2.74 -6.27
C ILE A 383 -4.91 2.77 -6.83
N GLN A 384 -4.63 3.79 -7.62
CA GLN A 384 -3.33 4.01 -8.24
C GLN A 384 -2.28 4.48 -7.22
N GLU A 385 -1.00 4.47 -7.58
CA GLU A 385 0.06 4.92 -6.66
C GLU A 385 0.00 6.44 -6.43
N GLY A 386 -0.11 6.84 -5.16
CA GLY A 386 -0.28 8.24 -4.77
C GLY A 386 -1.71 8.79 -4.95
N GLU A 387 -2.66 7.97 -5.38
CA GLU A 387 -4.09 8.29 -5.44
C GLU A 387 -4.76 7.99 -4.08
N GLY A 388 -5.67 8.87 -3.63
CA GLY A 388 -6.45 8.67 -2.42
C GLY A 388 -7.71 7.83 -2.65
N ILE A 389 -8.15 7.07 -1.63
CA ILE A 389 -9.32 6.16 -1.75
C ILE A 389 -10.57 6.89 -2.28
N TRP A 390 -10.85 8.09 -1.77
CA TRP A 390 -11.98 8.91 -2.23
C TRP A 390 -11.86 9.35 -3.69
N ALA A 391 -10.64 9.63 -4.16
CA ALA A 391 -10.37 10.12 -5.50
C ALA A 391 -10.47 8.99 -6.53
N GLY A 392 -9.87 7.85 -6.24
CA GLY A 392 -10.00 6.65 -7.07
C GLY A 392 -11.44 6.18 -7.18
N ALA A 393 -12.22 6.17 -6.08
CA ALA A 393 -13.63 5.81 -6.15
C ALA A 393 -14.44 6.72 -7.11
N VAL A 394 -14.18 8.03 -7.13
CA VAL A 394 -14.79 8.98 -8.07
C VAL A 394 -14.26 8.77 -9.51
N ARG A 395 -12.97 8.50 -9.69
CA ARG A 395 -12.35 8.21 -10.99
C ARG A 395 -12.95 6.96 -11.63
N GLU A 396 -12.96 5.82 -10.94
CA GLU A 396 -13.41 4.53 -11.47
C GLU A 396 -14.87 4.59 -11.99
N VAL A 397 -15.77 5.25 -11.25
CA VAL A 397 -17.16 5.45 -11.72
C VAL A 397 -17.20 6.31 -13.00
N LYS A 398 -16.38 7.35 -13.06
CA LYS A 398 -16.31 8.24 -14.21
C LYS A 398 -15.70 7.55 -15.44
N GLU A 399 -14.71 6.68 -15.23
CA GLU A 399 -14.06 5.89 -16.28
C GLU A 399 -14.97 4.76 -16.79
N GLU A 400 -15.54 3.92 -15.93
CA GLU A 400 -16.48 2.88 -16.38
C GLU A 400 -17.76 3.46 -17.02
N THR A 401 -18.36 4.52 -16.44
CA THR A 401 -19.76 4.90 -16.72
C THR A 401 -20.01 6.34 -17.20
N GLY A 402 -19.01 7.21 -17.16
CA GLY A 402 -19.16 8.64 -17.50
C GLY A 402 -20.00 9.47 -16.52
N ILE A 403 -20.40 8.91 -15.37
CA ILE A 403 -21.16 9.61 -14.34
C ILE A 403 -20.22 10.45 -13.46
N GLU A 404 -20.51 11.74 -13.33
CA GLU A 404 -19.81 12.65 -12.42
C GLU A 404 -20.36 12.43 -11.01
N THR A 405 -19.47 12.19 -10.04
CA THR A 405 -19.86 11.91 -8.64
C THR A 405 -19.07 12.73 -7.62
N ARG A 406 -19.60 12.81 -6.40
CA ARG A 406 -18.93 13.38 -5.22
C ARG A 406 -18.82 12.28 -4.15
N PHE A 407 -17.64 12.11 -3.57
CA PHE A 407 -17.46 11.19 -2.43
C PHE A 407 -18.29 11.61 -1.21
N VAL A 408 -18.86 10.62 -0.50
CA VAL A 408 -19.60 10.81 0.75
C VAL A 408 -18.84 10.17 1.92
N GLU A 409 -18.84 8.85 2.03
CA GLU A 409 -18.22 8.10 3.14
C GLU A 409 -17.75 6.70 2.71
N VAL A 410 -16.79 6.11 3.42
CA VAL A 410 -16.50 4.67 3.36
C VAL A 410 -17.51 3.93 4.22
N LEU A 411 -18.35 3.09 3.62
CA LEU A 411 -19.36 2.30 4.34
C LEU A 411 -18.74 1.08 5.04
N ALA A 412 -17.79 0.42 4.38
CA ALA A 412 -17.11 -0.75 4.91
C ALA A 412 -15.79 -0.98 4.17
N PHE A 413 -14.91 -1.78 4.77
CA PHE A 413 -13.80 -2.41 4.07
C PHE A 413 -13.68 -3.88 4.47
N GLY A 414 -13.00 -4.67 3.65
CA GLY A 414 -12.75 -6.09 3.91
C GLY A 414 -11.47 -6.58 3.23
N GLU A 415 -10.80 -7.53 3.85
CA GLU A 415 -9.55 -8.12 3.38
C GLU A 415 -9.78 -9.50 2.73
N SER A 416 -8.98 -9.82 1.70
CA SER A 416 -8.96 -11.13 1.05
C SER A 416 -7.50 -11.55 0.82
N HIS A 417 -7.00 -12.46 1.67
CA HIS A 417 -5.62 -12.93 1.59
C HIS A 417 -5.37 -13.81 0.36
N GLN A 418 -4.15 -13.74 -0.19
CA GLN A 418 -3.65 -14.55 -1.31
C GLN A 418 -4.44 -14.43 -2.63
N SER A 419 -5.37 -13.48 -2.75
CA SER A 419 -6.22 -13.30 -3.93
C SER A 419 -5.45 -12.91 -5.19
N PHE A 420 -4.30 -12.25 -5.04
CA PHE A 420 -3.42 -11.89 -6.14
C PHE A 420 -2.07 -12.65 -6.08
N LEU A 421 -1.81 -13.42 -7.15
CA LEU A 421 -0.60 -14.23 -7.38
C LEU A 421 -0.18 -15.14 -6.20
N GLY A 422 -1.14 -15.51 -5.33
CA GLY A 422 -0.95 -16.45 -4.23
C GLY A 422 -0.15 -15.92 -3.03
N ARG A 423 0.09 -14.60 -2.92
CA ARG A 423 0.83 -14.00 -1.79
C ARG A 423 0.23 -12.70 -1.27
N LYS A 424 -0.09 -11.75 -2.17
CA LYS A 424 -0.60 -10.44 -1.77
C LYS A 424 -2.05 -10.54 -1.28
N THR A 425 -2.41 -9.64 -0.37
CA THR A 425 -3.78 -9.48 0.15
C THR A 425 -4.43 -8.29 -0.56
N ASP A 426 -5.65 -8.45 -1.06
CA ASP A 426 -6.44 -7.31 -1.51
C ASP A 426 -7.27 -6.77 -0.34
N ILE A 427 -7.25 -5.44 -0.11
CA ILE A 427 -8.23 -4.75 0.75
C ILE A 427 -9.20 -4.03 -0.16
N TYR A 428 -10.49 -4.28 0.02
CA TYR A 428 -11.58 -3.71 -0.76
C TYR A 428 -12.39 -2.72 0.08
N PHE A 429 -12.46 -1.46 -0.34
CA PHE A 429 -13.27 -0.41 0.28
C PHE A 429 -14.59 -0.21 -0.47
N LEU A 430 -15.72 -0.34 0.25
CA LEU A 430 -17.04 0.05 -0.24
C LEU A 430 -17.28 1.53 0.07
N CYS A 431 -17.27 2.38 -0.95
CA CYS A 431 -17.45 3.82 -0.84
C CYS A 431 -18.85 4.23 -1.30
N GLU A 432 -19.51 5.14 -0.60
CA GLU A 432 -20.71 5.82 -1.11
C GLU A 432 -20.33 7.08 -1.89
N LEU A 433 -20.93 7.26 -3.07
CA LEU A 433 -20.77 8.47 -3.88
C LEU A 433 -22.14 9.05 -4.28
N GLU A 434 -22.28 10.37 -4.21
CA GLU A 434 -23.46 11.10 -4.66
C GLU A 434 -23.35 11.43 -6.17
N PRO A 435 -24.30 11.01 -7.01
CA PRO A 435 -24.29 11.33 -8.44
C PRO A 435 -24.71 12.77 -8.73
N SER A 436 -23.87 13.49 -9.48
CA SER A 436 -24.15 14.83 -10.02
C SER A 436 -24.71 14.80 -11.45
N THR A 437 -24.48 13.70 -12.19
CA THR A 437 -25.12 13.42 -13.49
C THR A 437 -25.83 12.06 -13.47
N PHE A 438 -26.71 11.81 -14.45
CA PHE A 438 -27.51 10.57 -14.52
C PHE A 438 -27.50 9.91 -15.92
N GLU A 439 -26.94 10.57 -16.92
CA GLU A 439 -26.80 10.07 -18.29
C GLU A 439 -25.54 9.19 -18.39
N ILE A 440 -25.74 7.87 -18.46
CA ILE A 440 -24.66 6.89 -18.53
C ILE A 440 -23.99 6.91 -19.91
N LYS A 441 -22.66 6.98 -19.94
CA LYS A 441 -21.80 6.93 -21.12
C LYS A 441 -20.69 5.91 -20.87
N LYS A 442 -21.02 4.64 -21.13
CA LYS A 442 -20.18 3.49 -20.77
C LYS A 442 -18.86 3.43 -21.56
N GLN A 443 -17.80 2.95 -20.92
CA GLN A 443 -16.52 2.66 -21.55
C GLN A 443 -16.55 1.30 -22.28
N ASP A 444 -16.72 1.33 -23.60
CA ASP A 444 -16.84 0.16 -24.49
C ASP A 444 -15.61 -0.78 -24.51
N SER A 445 -14.45 -0.35 -23.99
CA SER A 445 -13.25 -1.19 -23.85
C SER A 445 -13.29 -2.12 -22.64
N GLU A 446 -14.20 -1.91 -21.69
CA GLU A 446 -14.12 -2.48 -20.34
C GLU A 446 -15.45 -3.03 -19.84
N ILE A 447 -16.54 -2.25 -19.96
CA ILE A 447 -17.86 -2.66 -19.47
C ILE A 447 -18.88 -2.88 -20.61
N LEU A 448 -19.59 -4.00 -20.47
CA LEU A 448 -20.48 -4.56 -21.47
C LEU A 448 -21.76 -3.72 -21.56
N ASP A 449 -22.32 -3.40 -20.39
CA ASP A 449 -23.50 -2.58 -20.20
C ASP A 449 -23.49 -1.92 -18.81
N ALA A 450 -24.23 -0.82 -18.63
CA ALA A 450 -24.37 -0.08 -17.38
C ALA A 450 -25.78 0.48 -17.24
N LYS A 451 -26.40 0.29 -16.07
CA LYS A 451 -27.75 0.78 -15.77
C LYS A 451 -27.92 1.27 -14.34
N TRP A 452 -28.96 2.06 -14.12
CA TRP A 452 -29.57 2.19 -12.80
C TRP A 452 -30.43 0.95 -12.54
N MET A 453 -30.32 0.37 -11.35
CA MET A 453 -31.03 -0.85 -10.91
C MET A 453 -31.64 -0.61 -9.52
N PRO A 454 -32.92 -0.94 -9.25
CA PRO A 454 -33.48 -0.86 -7.91
C PRO A 454 -32.61 -1.63 -6.89
N ILE A 455 -32.31 -1.05 -5.73
CA ILE A 455 -31.46 -1.72 -4.73
C ILE A 455 -32.04 -3.07 -4.27
N GLU A 456 -33.36 -3.20 -4.21
CA GLU A 456 -34.07 -4.46 -3.96
C GLU A 456 -33.99 -5.50 -5.12
N GLU A 457 -33.58 -5.13 -6.32
CA GLU A 457 -33.22 -6.05 -7.43
C GLU A 457 -31.76 -6.48 -7.27
N TYR A 458 -30.84 -5.52 -7.08
CA TYR A 458 -29.40 -5.75 -6.90
C TYR A 458 -29.12 -6.78 -5.80
N VAL A 459 -29.67 -6.57 -4.60
CA VAL A 459 -29.45 -7.45 -3.44
C VAL A 459 -29.96 -8.88 -3.71
N LYS A 460 -31.02 -9.04 -4.51
CA LYS A 460 -31.67 -10.34 -4.77
C LYS A 460 -31.00 -11.16 -5.87
N GLN A 461 -29.97 -10.65 -6.54
CA GLN A 461 -29.26 -11.41 -7.57
C GLN A 461 -28.74 -12.76 -7.00
N PRO A 462 -29.00 -13.90 -7.68
CA PRO A 462 -28.66 -15.22 -7.14
C PRO A 462 -27.17 -15.39 -6.77
N PHE A 463 -26.26 -14.76 -7.51
CA PHE A 463 -24.83 -14.78 -7.20
C PHE A 463 -24.50 -14.15 -5.83
N ILE A 464 -25.16 -13.03 -5.50
CA ILE A 464 -24.99 -12.30 -4.24
C ILE A 464 -25.61 -13.09 -3.09
N GLN A 465 -26.80 -13.65 -3.28
CA GLN A 465 -27.47 -14.43 -2.23
C GLN A 465 -26.74 -15.76 -1.92
N ASN A 466 -26.08 -16.37 -2.91
CA ASN A 466 -25.34 -17.63 -2.75
C ASN A 466 -23.94 -17.47 -2.14
N ARG A 467 -23.49 -16.25 -1.80
CA ARG A 467 -22.14 -16.00 -1.24
C ARG A 467 -22.21 -15.06 -0.05
N GLU A 468 -21.76 -15.52 1.11
CA GLU A 468 -21.91 -14.80 2.37
C GLU A 468 -21.27 -13.41 2.37
N ASN A 469 -20.04 -13.28 1.87
CA ASN A 469 -19.35 -11.99 1.80
C ASN A 469 -20.11 -10.98 0.91
N PHE A 470 -20.53 -11.38 -0.29
CA PHE A 470 -21.32 -10.52 -1.18
C PHE A 470 -22.68 -10.16 -0.55
N ARG A 471 -23.35 -11.11 0.11
CA ARG A 471 -24.60 -10.89 0.84
C ARG A 471 -24.44 -9.87 1.97
N CYS A 472 -23.34 -9.91 2.72
CA CYS A 472 -23.06 -8.93 3.77
C CYS A 472 -22.84 -7.52 3.19
N MET A 473 -22.01 -7.37 2.16
CA MET A 473 -21.78 -6.07 1.52
C MET A 473 -23.08 -5.51 0.91
N ALA A 474 -23.88 -6.35 0.23
CA ALA A 474 -25.17 -5.94 -0.33
C ALA A 474 -26.20 -5.54 0.75
N ASN A 475 -26.16 -6.16 1.93
CA ASN A 475 -26.98 -5.74 3.08
C ASN A 475 -26.56 -4.38 3.66
N ILE A 476 -25.26 -4.04 3.63
CA ILE A 476 -24.77 -2.70 4.00
C ILE A 476 -25.29 -1.66 3.01
N CYS A 477 -25.17 -1.91 1.71
CA CYS A 477 -25.76 -1.04 0.68
C CYS A 477 -27.28 -0.87 0.86
N LEU A 478 -28.00 -1.95 1.21
CA LEU A 478 -29.45 -1.91 1.45
C LEU A 478 -29.82 -1.06 2.67
N LYS A 479 -29.08 -1.18 3.79
CA LYS A 479 -29.30 -0.32 4.96
C LYS A 479 -28.98 1.15 4.66
N ARG A 480 -27.84 1.42 4.00
CA ARG A 480 -27.47 2.79 3.64
C ARG A 480 -28.51 3.43 2.72
N SER A 481 -29.08 2.68 1.77
CA SER A 481 -30.20 3.14 0.91
C SER A 481 -31.49 3.51 1.66
N ARG A 482 -31.53 3.36 2.99
CA ARG A 482 -32.65 3.72 3.88
C ARG A 482 -32.24 4.68 4.99
N GLU A 483 -31.01 5.20 4.94
CA GLU A 483 -30.40 6.01 6.00
C GLU A 483 -30.24 5.23 7.33
N GLU A 484 -30.26 3.89 7.28
CA GLU A 484 -30.12 2.95 8.42
C GLU A 484 -28.64 2.56 8.70
N TYR A 485 -27.67 3.32 8.18
CA TYR A 485 -26.23 3.01 8.26
C TYR A 485 -25.36 4.26 8.17
N LEU A 486 -24.33 4.36 9.02
CA LEU A 486 -23.28 5.39 9.00
C LEU A 486 -21.91 4.73 8.82
N GLY A 487 -21.06 5.35 8.01
CA GLY A 487 -19.70 4.92 7.71
C GLY A 487 -18.62 5.83 8.28
N PHE A 488 -17.55 5.98 7.50
CA PHE A 488 -16.36 6.77 7.81
C PHE A 488 -16.21 7.92 6.79
N SER A 489 -16.50 9.14 7.22
CA SER A 489 -16.32 10.37 6.44
C SER A 489 -14.89 10.92 6.55
N THR A 490 -14.52 11.79 5.60
CA THR A 490 -13.20 12.40 5.55
C THR A 490 -13.09 13.70 6.38
N VAL A 491 -11.96 13.87 7.04
CA VAL A 491 -11.48 15.12 7.62
C VAL A 491 -10.15 15.48 6.95
N LEU A 492 -10.05 16.70 6.42
CA LEU A 492 -8.81 17.18 5.78
C LEU A 492 -7.80 17.63 6.82
N THR A 493 -6.58 17.10 6.74
CA THR A 493 -5.47 17.34 7.68
C THR A 493 -4.17 17.70 6.94
N LYS A 494 -3.08 17.97 7.68
CA LYS A 494 -1.75 18.25 7.11
C LYS A 494 -0.63 17.48 7.80
N ASN A 495 0.04 16.59 7.07
CA ASN A 495 1.03 15.66 7.60
C ASN A 495 2.31 16.32 8.14
N LEU A 496 3.24 15.49 8.64
CA LEU A 496 4.52 15.92 9.22
C LEU A 496 5.34 16.89 8.34
N THR A 497 5.08 16.90 7.03
CA THR A 497 5.78 17.72 6.02
C THR A 497 4.93 18.88 5.49
N GLY A 498 3.76 19.13 6.10
CA GLY A 498 2.80 20.19 5.71
C GLY A 498 1.92 19.86 4.51
N LYS A 499 2.07 18.68 3.90
CA LYS A 499 1.24 18.19 2.79
C LYS A 499 -0.13 17.75 3.27
N GLU A 500 -1.13 17.83 2.41
CA GLU A 500 -2.49 17.36 2.70
C GLU A 500 -2.53 15.85 2.99
N SER A 501 -3.43 15.45 3.89
CA SER A 501 -3.64 14.05 4.30
C SER A 501 -5.08 13.91 4.77
N TYR A 502 -5.74 12.81 4.38
CA TYR A 502 -7.14 12.55 4.71
C TYR A 502 -7.21 11.56 5.88
N LEU A 503 -7.89 11.96 6.95
CA LEU A 503 -8.31 11.08 8.04
C LEU A 503 -9.71 10.56 7.72
N TYR A 504 -9.91 9.25 7.78
CA TYR A 504 -11.22 8.62 7.68
C TYR A 504 -11.63 8.16 9.09
N CYS A 505 -12.75 8.69 9.58
CA CYS A 505 -13.27 8.43 10.93
C CYS A 505 -14.80 8.46 10.91
N ASN A 506 -15.46 7.90 11.94
CA ASN A 506 -16.92 7.82 12.04
C ASN A 506 -17.61 9.16 11.65
N THR A 507 -18.65 9.08 10.82
CA THR A 507 -19.33 10.26 10.24
C THR A 507 -19.74 11.32 11.27
N ASP A 508 -20.31 10.94 12.42
CA ASP A 508 -20.72 11.90 13.47
C ASP A 508 -19.53 12.68 14.05
N HIS A 509 -18.37 12.03 14.14
CA HIS A 509 -17.14 12.65 14.63
C HIS A 509 -16.46 13.50 13.55
N ALA A 510 -16.49 13.05 12.29
CA ALA A 510 -15.98 13.81 11.15
C ALA A 510 -16.71 15.16 10.99
N ASP A 511 -18.04 15.16 11.07
CA ASP A 511 -18.86 16.37 10.98
C ASP A 511 -18.58 17.35 12.13
N PHE A 512 -18.39 16.86 13.35
CA PHE A 512 -18.00 17.66 14.51
C PHE A 512 -16.61 18.31 14.35
N LEU A 513 -15.65 17.60 13.74
CA LEU A 513 -14.31 18.11 13.44
C LEU A 513 -14.33 19.13 12.30
N ASN A 514 -15.02 18.83 11.20
CA ASN A 514 -15.15 19.72 10.05
C ASN A 514 -15.86 21.03 10.43
N GLY A 515 -16.97 20.98 11.18
CA GLY A 515 -17.67 22.17 11.67
C GLY A 515 -16.82 23.08 12.56
N LYS A 516 -15.84 22.53 13.29
CA LYS A 516 -14.86 23.34 14.05
C LYS A 516 -13.85 24.06 13.16
N LEU A 517 -13.46 23.49 12.02
CA LEU A 517 -12.50 24.12 11.09
C LEU A 517 -13.10 25.36 10.42
N ASP A 518 -14.39 25.33 10.06
CA ASP A 518 -15.13 26.49 9.53
C ASP A 518 -15.30 27.61 10.58
N HIS A 519 -15.53 27.24 11.84
CA HIS A 519 -15.60 28.21 12.93
C HIS A 519 -14.22 28.78 13.34
N ALA A 520 -13.15 27.99 13.23
CA ALA A 520 -11.78 28.47 13.47
C ALA A 520 -11.33 29.47 12.39
N SER A 521 -11.55 29.14 11.11
CA SER A 521 -11.17 29.99 9.97
C SER A 521 -11.95 31.32 9.92
N THR A 522 -13.22 31.34 10.35
CA THR A 522 -14.00 32.58 10.45
C THR A 522 -13.64 33.48 11.64
N SER A 523 -12.91 32.97 12.66
CA SER A 523 -12.53 33.75 13.84
C SER A 523 -11.57 34.92 13.55
N LEU A 524 -10.82 34.85 12.45
CA LEU A 524 -9.86 35.88 12.02
C LEU A 524 -10.52 37.21 11.57
N PHE A 525 -11.83 37.25 11.34
CA PHE A 525 -12.53 38.42 10.80
C PHE A 525 -13.39 39.23 11.81
N ARG A 526 -13.34 38.93 13.11
CA ARG A 526 -14.04 39.72 14.16
C ARG A 526 -13.11 40.46 15.13
N LYS A 527 -12.34 41.39 14.60
CA LYS A 527 -11.70 42.50 15.37
C LYS A 527 -12.06 43.88 14.79
N CYS A 528 -13.34 44.25 14.84
CA CYS A 528 -13.76 45.64 14.76
C CYS A 528 -15.17 45.82 15.35
N PHE A 529 -15.26 46.56 16.46
CA PHE A 529 -16.39 47.31 17.05
C PHE A 529 -16.37 47.25 18.59
N CYS A 530 -15.57 48.14 19.19
CA CYS A 530 -15.81 48.63 20.55
C CYS A 530 -16.31 50.06 20.44
N LEU A 531 -17.52 50.35 20.94
CA LEU A 531 -18.09 51.68 21.03
C LEU A 531 -18.92 51.83 22.32
N THR A 532 -18.23 51.95 23.45
CA THR A 532 -18.40 53.02 24.47
C THR A 532 -17.37 52.84 25.58
#